data_AF-A0A812HRT7-F1
#
_entry.id   AF-A0A812HRT7-F1
#
_cell.length_a   1.000
_cell.length_b   1.000
_cell.length_c   1.000
_cell.angle_alpha   90.00
_cell.angle_beta   90.00
_cell.angle_gamma   90.00
#
_symmetry.space_group_name_H-M   'P 1'
#
loop_
_entity.id
_entity.type
_entity.pdbx_description
1 polymer ?
#
loop_
_entity_poly.entity_id
_entity_poly.type
_entity_poly.pdbx_seq_one_letter_code
_entity_poly.pdbx_strand_id
1 'polypeptide(L)'
;MWKQHRESILKTLQNCGLNLYCFYSRDRDQILVKIGAGAQKLRDTAARKRYKLQLKKEYLSAFAEFRHDYPGRPEFRFADRRIISHIYQTHTEDNLDGSGIFKTVDKIQLISHIIQSKDKDCAGINVAKLLHQKEVKAFFPLHEQSVMDKIKSLQFKWFWPDEEHANRLRDYFGDKITFYFLWMAFYVKWLSPLACLGSRVLIIPATTNMRSLEMAGLFLQFIDWCACGLDILQTALTLAFVTASALSPQARTPDNVTAIPFCVLPVLLGVLYLVCDVNSHWLHDRLRRDTMASLSHLERAEELEAKCAISWGSMDLVASSVTTVTIPRKNPRNGLYAEPPEVEQLEPHRPEHTGEQLINPVTSQALTWISLLRAVSCGFQAEPHYPLSKRIFKCAWGVCSRRTCEEDRWFDLRLLVLLLASAQEGS
;
A
#
# COMPACT_ATOMS: atom_id res chain seq x y z
N MET A 1 -29.64 11.10 24.86
CA MET A 1 -28.29 10.51 24.71
C MET A 1 -27.89 10.35 23.25
N TRP A 2 -28.34 9.35 22.46
CA TRP A 2 -27.79 9.10 21.10
C TRP A 2 -27.75 10.34 20.19
N LYS A 3 -28.82 11.16 20.15
CA LYS A 3 -28.88 12.41 19.38
C LYS A 3 -27.73 13.36 19.75
N GLN A 4 -27.42 13.49 21.05
CA GLN A 4 -26.36 14.34 21.58
C GLN A 4 -24.96 13.80 21.20
N HIS A 5 -24.69 12.50 21.34
CA HIS A 5 -23.38 11.93 20.96
C HIS A 5 -23.14 12.06 19.45
N ARG A 6 -24.16 11.78 18.63
CA ARG A 6 -24.12 12.05 17.18
C ARG A 6 -23.90 13.54 16.90
N GLU A 7 -24.61 14.43 17.59
CA GLU A 7 -24.44 15.89 17.42
C GLU A 7 -23.11 16.41 17.95
N SER A 8 -22.45 15.71 18.86
CA SER A 8 -21.05 15.93 19.21
C SER A 8 -20.12 15.45 18.11
N ILE A 9 -20.27 14.23 17.59
CA ILE A 9 -19.46 13.75 16.44
C ILE A 9 -19.66 14.66 15.20
N LEU A 10 -20.85 15.22 14.99
CA LEU A 10 -21.09 16.23 13.95
C LEU A 10 -20.63 17.66 14.37
N LYS A 11 -20.45 17.91 15.67
CA LYS A 11 -19.60 18.98 16.25
C LYS A 11 -18.16 18.51 16.52
N THR A 12 -17.71 17.58 15.68
CA THR A 12 -16.31 17.23 15.42
C THR A 12 -16.06 17.40 13.90
N LEU A 13 -16.94 18.13 13.15
CA LEU A 13 -16.97 18.08 11.66
C LEU A 13 -17.36 19.33 10.77
N GLN A 14 -17.73 20.56 11.24
CA GLN A 14 -16.83 21.79 10.94
C GLN A 14 -15.79 21.43 12.04
N ASN A 15 -16.19 21.13 13.26
CA ASN A 15 -15.28 21.12 14.36
C ASN A 15 -13.99 20.28 14.18
N CYS A 16 -13.80 19.37 13.21
CA CYS A 16 -12.49 19.06 12.61
C CYS A 16 -12.28 19.47 11.13
N GLY A 17 -13.21 19.12 10.25
CA GLY A 17 -13.93 20.14 9.48
C GLY A 17 -14.07 20.16 7.98
N LEU A 18 -13.59 19.12 7.33
CA LEU A 18 -14.47 18.09 6.81
C LEU A 18 -15.96 18.49 6.53
N ASN A 19 -16.22 19.54 5.72
CA ASN A 19 -17.55 20.09 5.40
C ASN A 19 -18.69 19.04 5.32
N LEU A 20 -19.74 19.18 6.13
CA LEU A 20 -20.80 18.17 6.19
C LEU A 20 -22.05 18.51 5.37
N TYR A 21 -22.51 17.51 4.63
CA TYR A 21 -23.82 17.47 3.99
C TYR A 21 -24.57 16.22 4.47
N CYS A 22 -25.54 16.42 5.35
CA CYS A 22 -26.38 15.34 5.89
C CYS A 22 -27.61 15.13 5.01
N PHE A 23 -27.83 13.90 4.55
CA PHE A 23 -29.03 13.49 3.82
C PHE A 23 -29.77 12.41 4.60
N TYR A 24 -31.10 12.39 4.51
CA TYR A 24 -31.91 11.31 5.05
C TYR A 24 -32.08 10.20 3.99
N SER A 25 -32.05 8.95 4.45
CA SER A 25 -32.56 7.81 3.70
C SER A 25 -34.00 8.05 3.24
N ARG A 26 -34.40 7.44 2.11
CA ARG A 26 -35.78 7.44 1.63
C ARG A 26 -36.74 6.95 2.70
N ASP A 27 -36.30 5.94 3.44
CA ASP A 27 -37.07 5.25 4.48
C ASP A 27 -36.88 5.91 5.88
N ARG A 28 -36.11 7.02 5.93
CA ARG A 28 -35.80 7.86 7.10
C ARG A 28 -35.10 7.19 8.29
N ASP A 29 -34.79 5.90 8.16
CA ASP A 29 -34.09 5.04 9.11
C ASP A 29 -32.57 5.32 9.21
N GLN A 30 -31.97 5.90 8.17
CA GLN A 30 -30.53 6.10 8.04
C GLN A 30 -30.23 7.57 7.70
N ILE A 31 -29.10 8.07 8.21
CA ILE A 31 -28.56 9.39 7.89
C ILE A 31 -27.24 9.18 7.14
N LEU A 32 -27.20 9.65 5.90
CA LEU A 32 -26.04 9.63 5.03
C LEU A 32 -25.29 10.95 5.25
N VAL A 33 -24.11 10.89 5.87
CA VAL A 33 -23.27 12.07 6.12
C VAL A 33 -22.17 12.10 5.07
N LYS A 34 -22.36 12.94 4.05
CA LYS A 34 -21.32 13.22 3.06
C LYS A 34 -20.38 14.27 3.64
N ILE A 35 -19.10 13.91 3.74
CA ILE A 35 -18.02 14.79 4.21
C ILE A 35 -17.54 15.64 2.99
N GLY A 36 -16.74 16.71 3.18
CA GLY A 36 -16.55 17.79 2.19
C GLY A 36 -15.31 18.68 2.38
N ALA A 37 -14.98 19.55 1.39
CA ALA A 37 -13.80 20.45 1.36
C ALA A 37 -14.01 21.88 0.85
N GLY A 38 -13.18 22.80 1.34
CA GLY A 38 -12.26 23.61 0.52
C GLY A 38 -10.81 23.05 0.46
N ALA A 39 -10.07 23.36 -0.60
CA ALA A 39 -8.77 22.74 -0.93
C ALA A 39 -7.62 22.99 0.08
N GLN A 40 -7.71 24.05 0.89
CA GLN A 40 -6.59 24.50 1.72
C GLN A 40 -6.19 23.49 2.81
N LYS A 41 -7.15 22.91 3.55
CA LYS A 41 -6.80 21.91 4.59
C LYS A 41 -6.09 20.69 4.02
N LEU A 42 -6.40 20.26 2.79
CA LEU A 42 -5.64 19.16 2.18
C LEU A 42 -4.18 19.55 1.95
N ARG A 43 -3.88 20.78 1.57
CA ARG A 43 -2.49 21.28 1.50
C ARG A 43 -1.88 21.29 2.90
N ASP A 44 -2.56 21.87 3.88
CA ASP A 44 -2.08 21.97 5.27
C ASP A 44 -1.82 20.59 5.88
N THR A 45 -2.63 19.60 5.55
CA THR A 45 -2.51 18.22 6.06
C THR A 45 -1.49 17.41 5.26
N ALA A 46 -1.45 17.55 3.94
CA ALA A 46 -0.44 16.93 3.11
C ALA A 46 0.97 17.41 3.51
N ALA A 47 1.15 18.71 3.78
CA ALA A 47 2.45 19.24 4.21
C ALA A 47 2.83 18.76 5.61
N ARG A 48 1.89 18.76 6.57
CA ARG A 48 2.12 18.24 7.94
C ARG A 48 2.45 16.74 7.94
N LYS A 49 1.82 15.95 7.06
CA LYS A 49 2.12 14.51 6.84
C LYS A 49 3.36 14.28 5.93
N ARG A 50 3.92 15.33 5.32
CA ARG A 50 4.91 15.26 4.22
C ARG A 50 4.50 14.32 3.06
N TYR A 51 3.19 14.28 2.76
CA TYR A 51 2.60 13.38 1.77
C TYR A 51 3.29 13.50 0.40
N LYS A 52 3.79 12.38 -0.11
CA LYS A 52 4.54 12.31 -1.38
C LYS A 52 3.57 12.48 -2.55
N LEU A 53 3.86 13.41 -3.45
CA LEU A 53 3.08 13.65 -4.67
C LEU A 53 3.94 13.50 -5.92
N GLN A 54 3.28 13.10 -7.01
CA GLN A 54 3.87 12.97 -8.34
C GLN A 54 4.17 14.35 -8.92
N LEU A 55 5.41 14.59 -9.34
CA LEU A 55 5.82 15.80 -10.05
C LEU A 55 5.40 15.75 -11.53
N LYS A 56 5.44 16.90 -12.22
CA LYS A 56 5.22 16.95 -13.68
C LYS A 56 6.25 16.12 -14.44
N LYS A 57 5.90 15.74 -15.68
CA LYS A 57 6.78 15.01 -16.62
C LYS A 57 8.12 15.71 -16.88
N GLU A 58 8.14 17.05 -16.81
CA GLU A 58 9.35 17.89 -16.84
C GLU A 58 10.40 17.47 -15.79
N TYR A 59 9.94 17.04 -14.60
CA TYR A 59 10.75 16.58 -13.48
C TYR A 59 10.78 15.04 -13.40
N LEU A 60 10.79 14.40 -14.58
CA LEU A 60 10.79 12.94 -14.78
C LEU A 60 9.61 12.19 -14.14
N SER A 61 8.55 12.89 -13.73
CA SER A 61 7.43 12.35 -12.94
C SER A 61 7.83 11.75 -11.57
N ALA A 62 8.97 12.17 -11.02
CA ALA A 62 9.45 11.72 -9.71
C ALA A 62 8.48 12.07 -8.57
N PHE A 63 8.63 11.43 -7.42
CA PHE A 63 7.81 11.72 -6.24
C PHE A 63 8.57 12.59 -5.23
N ALA A 64 7.90 13.61 -4.71
CA ALA A 64 8.46 14.53 -3.71
C ALA A 64 7.43 14.87 -2.63
N GLU A 65 7.89 15.16 -1.42
CA GLU A 65 7.04 15.66 -0.33
C GLU A 65 6.25 16.91 -0.77
N PHE A 66 4.96 16.97 -0.46
CA PHE A 66 4.19 18.20 -0.64
C PHE A 66 4.68 19.29 0.33
N ARG A 67 4.99 20.47 -0.22
CA ARG A 67 5.41 21.66 0.54
C ARG A 67 4.60 22.87 0.11
N HIS A 68 4.26 23.72 1.07
CA HIS A 68 3.49 24.94 0.82
C HIS A 68 4.24 25.96 -0.03
N ASP A 69 3.48 26.73 -0.81
CA ASP A 69 3.94 28.00 -1.35
C ASP A 69 4.24 28.97 -0.21
N TYR A 70 5.46 29.50 -0.18
CA TYR A 70 5.84 30.56 0.75
C TYR A 70 5.59 31.92 0.07
N PRO A 71 4.67 32.76 0.56
CA PRO A 71 4.34 34.03 -0.09
C PRO A 71 5.48 35.06 -0.03
N GLY A 72 6.47 34.85 0.85
CA GLY A 72 7.53 35.79 1.17
C GLY A 72 7.10 36.81 2.23
N ARG A 73 8.08 37.47 2.86
CA ARG A 73 7.83 38.51 3.87
C ARG A 73 7.84 39.90 3.23
N PRO A 74 6.95 40.82 3.64
CA PRO A 74 7.02 42.22 3.22
C PRO A 74 8.36 42.88 3.55
N GLU A 75 8.96 42.53 4.69
CA GLU A 75 10.28 42.98 5.16
C GLU A 75 11.40 42.76 4.12
N PHE A 76 11.42 41.58 3.49
CA PHE A 76 12.39 41.22 2.46
C PHE A 76 11.92 41.58 1.04
N ARG A 77 10.90 42.45 0.90
CA ARG A 77 10.27 42.83 -0.38
C ARG A 77 9.80 41.60 -1.19
N PHE A 78 9.41 40.52 -0.50
CA PHE A 78 9.06 39.21 -1.07
C PHE A 78 10.16 38.51 -1.88
N ALA A 79 11.44 38.90 -1.73
CA ALA A 79 12.57 38.23 -2.38
C ALA A 79 12.80 36.78 -1.89
N ASP A 80 12.18 36.42 -0.77
CA ASP A 80 12.14 35.10 -0.15
C ASP A 80 10.96 34.22 -0.63
N ARG A 81 10.06 34.74 -1.48
CA ARG A 81 8.88 34.04 -2.02
C ARG A 81 9.27 32.77 -2.79
N ARG A 82 8.62 31.65 -2.50
CA ARG A 82 8.81 30.36 -3.18
C ARG A 82 7.47 29.76 -3.58
N ILE A 83 7.23 29.62 -4.88
CA ILE A 83 6.05 28.92 -5.41
C ILE A 83 6.50 27.51 -5.79
N ILE A 84 5.96 26.49 -5.14
CA ILE A 84 6.29 25.06 -5.28
C ILE A 84 5.11 24.30 -5.89
N SER A 85 3.87 24.79 -5.68
CA SER A 85 2.62 24.22 -6.22
C SER A 85 2.66 23.93 -7.72
N HIS A 86 3.38 24.74 -8.50
CA HIS A 86 3.51 24.61 -9.95
C HIS A 86 4.37 23.42 -10.43
N ILE A 87 5.11 22.75 -9.54
CA ILE A 87 6.04 21.65 -9.87
C ILE A 87 5.30 20.29 -9.84
N TYR A 88 4.28 20.16 -9.00
CA TYR A 88 3.44 18.96 -8.87
C TYR A 88 2.55 18.75 -10.11
N GLN A 89 2.21 17.49 -10.39
CA GLN A 89 1.28 17.15 -11.45
C GLN A 89 -0.16 17.61 -11.08
N THR A 90 -0.90 18.07 -12.08
CA THR A 90 -2.33 18.38 -11.96
C THR A 90 -3.15 17.29 -12.65
N HIS A 91 -4.21 16.82 -12.00
CA HIS A 91 -5.08 15.72 -12.44
C HIS A 91 -6.49 16.18 -12.85
N THR A 92 -6.74 17.48 -12.88
CA THR A 92 -8.03 18.08 -13.29
C THR A 92 -7.75 19.37 -14.04
N GLU A 93 -8.41 19.58 -15.18
CA GLU A 93 -8.22 20.76 -16.03
C GLU A 93 -8.83 22.03 -15.40
N ASP A 94 -9.92 21.87 -14.63
CA ASP A 94 -10.59 22.91 -13.84
C ASP A 94 -9.78 23.33 -12.60
N ASN A 95 -8.58 23.88 -12.81
CA ASN A 95 -7.59 24.16 -11.76
C ASN A 95 -7.91 25.43 -10.93
N LEU A 96 -9.18 25.86 -10.88
CA LEU A 96 -9.64 27.17 -10.39
C LEU A 96 -9.35 27.44 -8.90
N ASP A 97 -9.33 26.41 -8.06
CA ASP A 97 -8.97 26.47 -6.64
C ASP A 97 -7.61 25.80 -6.33
N GLY A 98 -6.97 25.21 -7.35
CA GLY A 98 -5.79 24.36 -7.22
C GLY A 98 -6.04 23.08 -6.41
N SER A 99 -7.27 22.58 -6.30
CA SER A 99 -7.56 21.24 -5.76
C SER A 99 -7.21 20.12 -6.74
N GLY A 100 -6.97 20.46 -8.02
CA GLY A 100 -6.56 19.55 -9.08
C GLY A 100 -5.19 18.88 -8.85
N ILE A 101 -4.38 19.36 -7.90
CA ILE A 101 -3.07 18.77 -7.55
C ILE A 101 -3.23 17.36 -6.93
N PHE A 102 -4.31 17.11 -6.17
CA PHE A 102 -4.53 15.83 -5.49
C PHE A 102 -5.44 14.90 -6.30
N LYS A 103 -5.07 13.63 -6.46
CA LYS A 103 -5.95 12.59 -7.04
C LYS A 103 -7.13 12.28 -6.11
N THR A 104 -8.19 11.66 -6.64
CA THR A 104 -9.34 11.22 -5.82
C THR A 104 -8.93 10.24 -4.72
N VAL A 105 -7.94 9.38 -4.96
CA VAL A 105 -7.35 8.49 -3.94
C VAL A 105 -6.62 9.28 -2.85
N ASP A 106 -5.72 10.22 -3.20
CA ASP A 106 -5.00 11.07 -2.23
C ASP A 106 -5.99 11.84 -1.34
N LYS A 107 -7.01 12.41 -1.99
CA LYS A 107 -8.14 13.10 -1.37
C LYS A 107 -8.81 12.21 -0.31
N ILE A 108 -9.18 10.98 -0.65
CA ILE A 108 -9.75 9.98 0.27
C ILE A 108 -8.80 9.67 1.44
N GLN A 109 -7.51 9.41 1.16
CA GLN A 109 -6.53 9.06 2.19
C GLN A 109 -6.30 10.20 3.20
N LEU A 110 -6.18 11.44 2.71
CA LEU A 110 -5.98 12.61 3.56
C LEU A 110 -7.20 12.88 4.45
N ILE A 111 -8.43 12.71 3.96
CA ILE A 111 -9.64 12.79 4.81
C ILE A 111 -9.64 11.73 5.89
N SER A 112 -9.39 10.47 5.50
CA SER A 112 -9.37 9.34 6.44
C SER A 112 -8.35 9.59 7.56
N HIS A 113 -7.21 10.21 7.22
CA HIS A 113 -6.21 10.66 8.17
C HIS A 113 -6.70 11.82 9.06
N ILE A 114 -7.34 12.88 8.53
CA ILE A 114 -7.92 13.98 9.34
C ILE A 114 -8.97 13.45 10.34
N ILE A 115 -9.77 12.45 9.94
CA ILE A 115 -10.77 11.81 10.81
C ILE A 115 -10.11 11.00 11.93
N GLN A 116 -9.10 10.19 11.61
CA GLN A 116 -8.58 9.16 12.52
C GLN A 116 -7.37 9.62 13.36
N SER A 117 -6.57 10.56 12.88
CA SER A 117 -5.35 10.98 13.58
C SER A 117 -5.65 11.94 14.73
N LYS A 118 -4.81 11.90 15.75
CA LYS A 118 -4.92 12.73 16.98
C LYS A 118 -3.99 13.95 16.93
N ASP A 119 -3.57 14.32 15.73
CA ASP A 119 -2.70 15.47 15.51
C ASP A 119 -3.46 16.78 15.74
N LYS A 120 -2.75 17.90 15.79
CA LYS A 120 -3.39 19.22 15.81
C LYS A 120 -4.29 19.37 14.59
N ASP A 121 -5.45 20.00 14.76
CA ASP A 121 -6.43 20.20 13.68
C ASP A 121 -6.90 18.89 13.02
N CYS A 122 -6.81 17.75 13.73
CA CYS A 122 -7.34 16.44 13.35
C CYS A 122 -8.28 15.90 14.45
N ALA A 123 -9.23 15.03 14.06
CA ALA A 123 -10.44 14.78 14.83
C ALA A 123 -10.27 13.72 15.94
N GLY A 124 -9.26 12.85 15.82
CA GLY A 124 -9.00 11.75 16.76
C GLY A 124 -10.08 10.66 16.82
N ILE A 125 -11.04 10.65 15.90
CA ILE A 125 -12.18 9.72 15.92
C ILE A 125 -11.70 8.31 15.53
N ASN A 126 -11.73 7.38 16.50
CA ASN A 126 -11.56 5.97 16.18
C ASN A 126 -12.84 5.42 15.52
N VAL A 127 -12.89 5.49 14.19
CA VAL A 127 -14.02 5.03 13.36
C VAL A 127 -14.35 3.55 13.60
N ALA A 128 -13.35 2.68 13.79
CA ALA A 128 -13.60 1.25 14.04
C ALA A 128 -14.27 1.02 15.40
N LYS A 129 -13.95 1.82 16.41
CA LYS A 129 -14.65 1.79 17.71
C LYS A 129 -16.14 2.14 17.53
N LEU A 130 -16.46 3.15 16.72
CA LEU A 130 -17.85 3.53 16.41
C LEU A 130 -18.60 2.45 15.58
N LEU A 131 -17.90 1.79 14.66
CA LEU A 131 -18.43 0.64 13.90
C LEU A 131 -18.70 -0.57 14.82
N HIS A 132 -17.77 -0.90 15.72
CA HIS A 132 -17.92 -1.98 16.69
C HIS A 132 -19.04 -1.70 17.71
N GLN A 133 -19.19 -0.44 18.14
CA GLN A 133 -20.34 0.02 18.94
C GLN A 133 -21.67 0.04 18.17
N LYS A 134 -21.66 -0.19 16.85
CA LYS A 134 -22.81 -0.11 15.93
C LYS A 134 -23.48 1.28 15.89
N GLU A 135 -22.74 2.32 16.26
CA GLU A 135 -23.19 3.72 16.21
C GLU A 135 -23.05 4.25 14.77
N VAL A 136 -21.95 3.89 14.10
CA VAL A 136 -21.81 3.98 12.64
C VAL A 136 -22.16 2.62 12.04
N LYS A 137 -22.96 2.61 10.96
CA LYS A 137 -23.31 1.38 10.21
C LYS A 137 -22.19 1.01 9.24
N ALA A 138 -21.68 1.99 8.50
CA ALA A 138 -20.63 1.80 7.50
C ALA A 138 -19.86 3.11 7.21
N PHE A 139 -18.61 2.97 6.83
CA PHE A 139 -17.70 4.07 6.47
C PHE A 139 -16.93 3.65 5.21
N PHE A 140 -17.11 4.37 4.09
CA PHE A 140 -16.52 3.97 2.80
C PHE A 140 -16.28 5.17 1.87
N PRO A 141 -15.30 5.10 0.96
CA PRO A 141 -15.15 6.09 -0.10
C PRO A 141 -16.31 6.01 -1.10
N LEU A 142 -16.71 7.15 -1.68
CA LEU A 142 -17.73 7.19 -2.72
C LEU A 142 -17.10 7.01 -4.10
N HIS A 143 -17.63 6.10 -4.91
CA HIS A 143 -17.16 5.83 -6.27
C HIS A 143 -17.64 6.87 -7.29
N GLU A 144 -16.79 7.15 -8.28
CA GLU A 144 -17.15 7.98 -9.43
C GLU A 144 -17.52 7.09 -10.63
N GLN A 145 -18.81 7.01 -10.94
CA GLN A 145 -19.35 6.14 -12.00
C GLN A 145 -18.77 6.48 -13.39
N SER A 146 -18.67 7.77 -13.71
CA SER A 146 -18.07 8.29 -14.95
C SER A 146 -16.63 7.84 -15.21
N VAL A 147 -15.84 7.57 -14.16
CA VAL A 147 -14.47 7.04 -14.30
C VAL A 147 -14.49 5.52 -14.29
N MET A 148 -15.27 4.90 -13.40
CA MET A 148 -15.43 3.45 -13.33
C MET A 148 -15.87 2.86 -14.67
N ASP A 149 -16.83 3.48 -15.36
CA ASP A 149 -17.36 2.93 -16.61
C ASP A 149 -16.40 3.13 -17.80
N LYS A 150 -15.54 4.16 -17.76
CA LYS A 150 -14.38 4.33 -18.67
C LYS A 150 -13.27 3.29 -18.44
N ILE A 151 -13.19 2.68 -17.25
CA ILE A 151 -12.27 1.58 -16.95
C ILE A 151 -12.91 0.24 -17.37
N LYS A 152 -14.20 0.04 -17.09
CA LYS A 152 -14.95 -1.17 -17.46
C LYS A 152 -15.07 -1.38 -18.98
N SER A 153 -15.22 -0.31 -19.77
CA SER A 153 -15.35 -0.44 -21.23
C SER A 153 -14.13 -1.06 -21.91
N LEU A 154 -12.96 -1.03 -21.25
CA LEU A 154 -11.70 -1.59 -21.73
C LEU A 154 -11.52 -3.08 -21.39
N GLN A 155 -12.59 -3.88 -21.45
CA GLN A 155 -12.62 -5.28 -20.98
C GLN A 155 -11.42 -6.14 -21.45
N PHE A 156 -11.00 -6.00 -22.71
CA PHE A 156 -9.84 -6.74 -23.25
C PHE A 156 -8.50 -6.35 -22.61
N LYS A 157 -8.33 -5.08 -22.18
CA LYS A 157 -7.10 -4.60 -21.50
C LYS A 157 -6.94 -5.15 -20.07
N TRP A 158 -7.91 -5.89 -19.52
CA TRP A 158 -7.73 -6.56 -18.23
C TRP A 158 -6.82 -7.79 -18.30
N PHE A 159 -6.78 -8.48 -19.44
CA PHE A 159 -5.89 -9.63 -19.67
C PHE A 159 -4.53 -9.20 -20.20
N TRP A 160 -4.48 -8.17 -21.05
CA TRP A 160 -3.25 -7.53 -21.52
C TRP A 160 -3.26 -6.04 -21.17
N PRO A 161 -2.87 -5.67 -19.93
CA PRO A 161 -2.84 -4.29 -19.48
C PRO A 161 -1.70 -3.51 -20.13
N ASP A 162 -2.10 -2.39 -20.71
CA ASP A 162 -1.28 -1.32 -21.23
C ASP A 162 -0.78 -0.42 -20.07
N GLU A 163 0.37 0.25 -20.20
CA GLU A 163 0.90 1.18 -19.20
C GLU A 163 -0.12 2.28 -18.88
N GLU A 164 -0.90 2.73 -19.88
CA GLU A 164 -1.98 3.68 -19.66
C GLU A 164 -3.13 3.07 -18.82
N HIS A 165 -3.52 1.83 -19.08
CA HIS A 165 -4.63 1.18 -18.35
C HIS A 165 -4.24 0.90 -16.90
N ALA A 166 -3.02 0.43 -16.65
CA ALA A 166 -2.47 0.24 -15.31
C ALA A 166 -2.43 1.56 -14.53
N ASN A 167 -1.94 2.66 -15.15
CA ASN A 167 -1.91 3.97 -14.48
C ASN A 167 -3.31 4.52 -14.19
N ARG A 168 -4.30 4.32 -15.08
CA ARG A 168 -5.71 4.70 -14.81
C ARG A 168 -6.32 3.86 -13.67
N LEU A 169 -5.98 2.58 -13.58
CA LEU A 169 -6.42 1.70 -12.49
C LEU A 169 -5.80 2.14 -11.15
N ARG A 170 -4.51 2.48 -11.15
CA ARG A 170 -3.75 3.02 -10.01
C ARG A 170 -4.34 4.32 -9.49
N ASP A 171 -4.60 5.28 -10.38
CA ASP A 171 -5.08 6.60 -9.99
C ASP A 171 -6.55 6.59 -9.51
N TYR A 172 -7.28 5.47 -9.65
CA TYR A 172 -8.64 5.25 -9.15
C TYR A 172 -8.75 4.32 -7.93
N PHE A 173 -8.03 3.19 -7.91
CA PHE A 173 -8.07 2.20 -6.81
C PHE A 173 -6.86 2.26 -5.86
N GLY A 174 -5.79 2.94 -6.24
CA GLY A 174 -4.50 2.93 -5.54
C GLY A 174 -3.58 1.76 -5.94
N ASP A 175 -2.34 1.84 -5.45
CA ASP A 175 -1.24 0.96 -5.86
C ASP A 175 -1.50 -0.51 -5.53
N LYS A 176 -1.92 -0.83 -4.30
CA LYS A 176 -2.08 -2.22 -3.82
C LYS A 176 -3.03 -3.06 -4.68
N ILE A 177 -4.17 -2.49 -5.06
CA ILE A 177 -5.17 -3.16 -5.90
C ILE A 177 -4.67 -3.28 -7.34
N THR A 178 -3.99 -2.25 -7.83
CA THR A 178 -3.45 -2.24 -9.21
C THR A 178 -2.29 -3.21 -9.37
N PHE A 179 -1.43 -3.32 -8.37
CA PHE A 179 -0.34 -4.30 -8.33
C PHE A 179 -0.89 -5.73 -8.42
N TYR A 180 -1.93 -6.06 -7.65
CA TYR A 180 -2.62 -7.34 -7.74
C TYR A 180 -3.14 -7.65 -9.16
N PHE A 181 -3.79 -6.69 -9.83
CA PHE A 181 -4.27 -6.89 -11.20
C PHE A 181 -3.13 -6.97 -12.23
N LEU A 182 -2.05 -6.22 -12.05
CA LEU A 182 -0.86 -6.27 -12.91
C LEU A 182 -0.14 -7.62 -12.79
N TRP A 183 0.00 -8.14 -11.56
CA TRP A 183 0.52 -9.48 -11.28
C TRP A 183 -0.36 -10.59 -11.87
N MET A 184 -1.69 -10.48 -11.71
CA MET A 184 -2.65 -11.42 -12.29
C MET A 184 -2.54 -11.48 -13.83
N ALA A 185 -2.41 -10.33 -14.48
CA ALA A 185 -2.25 -10.28 -15.93
C ALA A 185 -0.88 -10.79 -16.40
N PHE A 186 0.19 -10.52 -15.65
CA PHE A 186 1.53 -11.12 -15.87
C PHE A 186 1.46 -12.66 -15.82
N TYR A 187 0.80 -13.21 -14.79
CA TYR A 187 0.59 -14.65 -14.63
C TYR A 187 -0.22 -15.26 -15.80
N VAL A 188 -1.34 -14.65 -16.20
CA VAL A 188 -2.15 -15.11 -17.35
C VAL A 188 -1.37 -15.04 -18.67
N LYS A 189 -0.59 -13.97 -18.88
CA LYS A 189 0.26 -13.81 -20.07
C LYS A 189 1.31 -14.93 -20.19
N TRP A 190 1.87 -15.39 -19.06
CA TRP A 190 2.84 -16.49 -19.04
C TRP A 190 2.19 -17.88 -19.15
N LEU A 191 0.98 -18.08 -18.60
CA LEU A 191 0.22 -19.32 -18.80
C LEU A 191 -0.25 -19.51 -20.25
N SER A 192 -0.47 -18.42 -21.00
CA SER A 192 -0.99 -18.48 -22.38
C SER A 192 -0.12 -19.34 -23.33
N PRO A 193 1.22 -19.17 -23.43
CA PRO A 193 2.08 -20.09 -24.18
C PRO A 193 1.98 -21.56 -23.74
N LEU A 194 1.93 -21.85 -22.43
CA LEU A 194 1.81 -23.22 -21.92
C LEU A 194 0.47 -23.84 -22.33
N ALA A 195 -0.63 -23.09 -22.22
CA ALA A 195 -1.95 -23.53 -22.68
C ALA A 195 -1.99 -23.76 -24.21
N CYS A 196 -1.33 -22.90 -25.00
CA CYS A 196 -1.20 -23.07 -26.45
C CYS A 196 -0.34 -24.28 -26.85
N LEU A 197 0.66 -24.66 -26.05
CA LEU A 197 1.44 -25.89 -26.25
C LEU A 197 0.63 -27.13 -25.86
N GLY A 198 0.05 -27.14 -24.65
CA GLY A 198 -0.74 -28.27 -24.15
C GLY A 198 -1.94 -28.60 -25.04
N SER A 199 -2.68 -27.58 -25.50
CA SER A 199 -3.80 -27.79 -26.43
C SER A 199 -3.36 -28.36 -27.79
N ARG A 200 -2.21 -27.96 -28.34
CA ARG A 200 -1.66 -28.59 -29.56
C ARG A 200 -1.30 -30.05 -29.34
N VAL A 201 -0.68 -30.37 -28.20
CA VAL A 201 -0.33 -31.76 -27.82
C VAL A 201 -1.57 -32.63 -27.62
N LEU A 202 -2.69 -32.06 -27.14
CA LEU A 202 -3.97 -32.76 -27.02
C LEU A 202 -4.65 -33.00 -28.39
N ILE A 203 -4.61 -32.01 -29.29
CA ILE A 203 -5.31 -32.06 -30.58
C ILE A 203 -4.64 -33.02 -31.57
N ILE A 204 -3.30 -33.06 -31.65
CA ILE A 204 -2.60 -33.84 -32.67
C ILE A 204 -2.95 -35.35 -32.58
N PRO A 205 -2.78 -36.05 -31.43
CA PRO A 205 -3.10 -37.48 -31.32
C PRO A 205 -4.58 -37.79 -31.50
N ALA A 206 -5.47 -36.84 -31.20
CA ALA A 206 -6.92 -37.00 -31.40
C ALA A 206 -7.30 -37.12 -32.89
N THR A 207 -6.49 -36.55 -33.80
CA THR A 207 -6.65 -36.73 -35.25
C THR A 207 -6.01 -38.03 -35.78
N THR A 208 -5.12 -38.66 -35.01
CA THR A 208 -4.33 -39.85 -35.43
C THR A 208 -4.65 -41.11 -34.63
N ASN A 209 -5.94 -41.50 -34.65
CA ASN A 209 -6.42 -42.87 -34.49
C ASN A 209 -6.11 -43.62 -33.14
N MET A 210 -6.90 -43.28 -32.11
CA MET A 210 -7.49 -44.24 -31.15
C MET A 210 -6.60 -45.04 -30.17
N ARG A 211 -5.29 -44.80 -30.06
CA ARG A 211 -4.45 -45.27 -28.91
C ARG A 211 -4.14 -44.19 -27.86
N SER A 212 -4.93 -43.13 -27.80
CA SER A 212 -4.64 -41.90 -27.05
C SER A 212 -5.01 -41.88 -25.56
N LEU A 213 -5.60 -42.95 -25.01
CA LEU A 213 -6.14 -42.97 -23.63
C LEU A 213 -5.07 -42.76 -22.54
N GLU A 214 -3.85 -43.29 -22.71
CA GLU A 214 -2.77 -43.13 -21.71
C GLU A 214 -2.25 -41.69 -21.67
N MET A 215 -2.12 -41.04 -22.83
CA MET A 215 -1.69 -39.63 -22.94
C MET A 215 -2.72 -38.66 -22.33
N ALA A 216 -4.01 -38.99 -22.39
CA ALA A 216 -5.05 -38.21 -21.74
C ALA A 216 -4.91 -38.23 -20.19
N GLY A 217 -4.50 -39.37 -19.61
CA GLY A 217 -4.21 -39.49 -18.18
C GLY A 217 -3.06 -38.59 -17.73
N LEU A 218 -1.95 -38.59 -18.48
CA LEU A 218 -0.81 -37.70 -18.22
C LEU A 218 -1.18 -36.21 -18.35
N PHE A 219 -2.08 -35.86 -19.28
CA PHE A 219 -2.53 -34.48 -19.44
C PHE A 219 -3.42 -34.01 -18.28
N LEU A 220 -4.30 -34.87 -17.76
CA LEU A 220 -5.09 -34.58 -16.55
C LEU A 220 -4.19 -34.43 -15.31
N GLN A 221 -3.19 -35.31 -15.15
CA GLN A 221 -2.19 -35.18 -14.09
C GLN A 221 -1.37 -33.88 -14.19
N PHE A 222 -1.09 -33.40 -15.41
CA PHE A 222 -0.42 -32.11 -15.61
C PHE A 222 -1.32 -30.91 -15.28
N ILE A 223 -2.63 -31.00 -15.54
CA ILE A 223 -3.60 -29.99 -15.10
C ILE A 223 -3.71 -29.97 -13.57
N ASP A 224 -3.80 -31.13 -12.91
CA ASP A 224 -3.78 -31.22 -11.44
C ASP A 224 -2.48 -30.66 -10.85
N TRP A 225 -1.33 -30.90 -11.47
CA TRP A 225 -0.03 -30.34 -11.07
C TRP A 225 -0.02 -28.80 -11.18
N CYS A 226 -0.62 -28.24 -12.24
CA CYS A 226 -0.73 -26.79 -12.41
C CYS A 226 -1.78 -26.16 -11.48
N ALA A 227 -2.81 -26.90 -11.08
CA ALA A 227 -3.86 -26.44 -10.15
C ALA A 227 -3.40 -26.54 -8.69
N CYS A 228 -2.71 -27.62 -8.30
CA CYS A 228 -2.17 -27.87 -6.96
C CYS A 228 -0.78 -27.24 -6.78
N GLY A 229 -0.60 -25.99 -7.23
CA GLY A 229 0.69 -25.30 -7.17
C GLY A 229 1.23 -25.14 -5.75
N LEU A 230 2.58 -25.09 -5.66
CA LEU A 230 3.46 -24.83 -4.50
C LEU A 230 4.01 -25.99 -3.66
N ASP A 231 3.51 -27.23 -3.71
CA ASP A 231 4.18 -28.33 -2.97
C ASP A 231 5.41 -28.89 -3.73
N ILE A 232 6.56 -28.22 -3.54
CA ILE A 232 7.86 -28.64 -4.08
C ILE A 232 8.19 -30.09 -3.71
N LEU A 233 7.84 -30.52 -2.49
CA LEU A 233 8.00 -31.92 -2.04
C LEU A 233 7.20 -32.90 -2.89
N GLN A 234 5.94 -32.57 -3.21
CA GLN A 234 5.07 -33.38 -4.06
C GLN A 234 5.68 -33.53 -5.45
N THR A 235 6.20 -32.43 -6.03
CA THR A 235 6.86 -32.44 -7.35
C THR A 235 8.15 -33.26 -7.38
N ALA A 236 8.92 -33.27 -6.29
CA ALA A 236 10.11 -34.11 -6.17
C ALA A 236 9.74 -35.60 -6.05
N LEU A 237 8.69 -35.93 -5.29
CA LEU A 237 8.19 -37.29 -5.12
C LEU A 237 7.60 -37.86 -6.42
N THR A 238 6.79 -37.10 -7.17
CA THR A 238 6.24 -37.56 -8.46
C THR A 238 7.33 -37.74 -9.50
N LEU A 239 8.33 -36.84 -9.57
CA LEU A 239 9.46 -36.96 -10.49
C LEU A 239 10.35 -38.16 -10.14
N ALA A 240 10.57 -38.44 -8.85
CA ALA A 240 11.20 -39.68 -8.38
C ALA A 240 10.37 -40.93 -8.74
N PHE A 241 9.05 -40.88 -8.63
CA PHE A 241 8.18 -42.02 -8.94
C PHE A 241 8.12 -42.31 -10.46
N VAL A 242 8.07 -41.28 -11.30
CA VAL A 242 8.12 -41.41 -12.77
C VAL A 242 9.48 -41.93 -13.24
N THR A 243 10.59 -41.43 -12.68
CA THR A 243 11.93 -41.95 -13.01
C THR A 243 12.14 -43.39 -12.53
N ALA A 244 11.67 -43.74 -11.33
CA ALA A 244 11.69 -45.14 -10.85
C ALA A 244 10.85 -46.07 -11.76
N SER A 245 9.68 -45.61 -12.19
CA SER A 245 8.81 -46.36 -13.11
C SER A 245 9.44 -46.55 -14.50
N ALA A 246 10.16 -45.55 -15.00
CA ALA A 246 10.88 -45.62 -16.28
C ALA A 246 12.08 -46.59 -16.27
N LEU A 247 12.61 -46.95 -15.09
CA LEU A 247 13.63 -48.00 -14.95
C LEU A 247 13.04 -49.42 -14.91
N SER A 248 11.70 -49.58 -14.91
CA SER A 248 11.05 -50.90 -14.98
C SER A 248 11.47 -51.67 -16.25
N PRO A 249 12.10 -52.86 -16.14
CA PRO A 249 12.55 -53.62 -17.31
C PRO A 249 11.43 -54.03 -18.28
N GLN A 250 10.18 -54.04 -17.79
CA GLN A 250 9.02 -54.60 -18.48
C GLN A 250 8.33 -53.61 -19.43
N ALA A 251 8.70 -52.32 -19.40
CA ALA A 251 8.13 -51.26 -20.24
C ALA A 251 8.86 -51.04 -21.59
N ARG A 252 9.78 -51.96 -21.98
CA ARG A 252 10.59 -51.83 -23.20
C ARG A 252 9.85 -52.26 -24.49
N THR A 253 8.81 -51.53 -24.87
CA THR A 253 8.36 -51.47 -26.27
C THR A 253 9.13 -50.36 -27.00
N PRO A 254 9.58 -50.57 -28.26
CA PRO A 254 10.47 -49.63 -28.95
C PRO A 254 9.81 -48.30 -29.34
N ASP A 255 8.48 -48.22 -29.31
CA ASP A 255 7.72 -47.10 -29.87
C ASP A 255 7.58 -45.90 -28.91
N ASN A 256 7.84 -46.09 -27.60
CA ASN A 256 7.56 -45.10 -26.55
C ASN A 256 8.62 -43.99 -26.38
N VAL A 257 9.62 -43.92 -27.27
CA VAL A 257 10.73 -42.94 -27.21
C VAL A 257 10.23 -41.48 -27.27
N THR A 258 9.06 -41.25 -27.88
CA THR A 258 8.44 -39.93 -28.00
C THR A 258 7.85 -39.38 -26.70
N ALA A 259 7.57 -40.21 -25.68
CA ALA A 259 6.93 -39.76 -24.44
C ALA A 259 7.92 -39.06 -23.48
N ILE A 260 9.17 -39.50 -23.43
CA ILE A 260 10.22 -38.96 -22.54
C ILE A 260 10.38 -37.43 -22.64
N PRO A 261 10.52 -36.82 -23.84
CA PRO A 261 10.62 -35.37 -23.94
C PRO A 261 9.37 -34.62 -23.43
N PHE A 262 8.17 -35.22 -23.46
CA PHE A 262 6.96 -34.56 -22.93
C PHE A 262 6.90 -34.50 -21.40
N CYS A 263 7.62 -35.37 -20.68
CA CYS A 263 7.76 -35.26 -19.22
C CYS A 263 8.92 -34.34 -18.81
N VAL A 264 10.00 -34.30 -19.60
CA VAL A 264 11.18 -33.48 -19.30
C VAL A 264 10.99 -32.02 -19.74
N LEU A 265 10.30 -31.76 -20.86
CA LEU A 265 10.10 -30.41 -21.39
C LEU A 265 9.30 -29.49 -20.44
N PRO A 266 8.22 -29.91 -19.74
CA PRO A 266 7.53 -29.04 -18.79
C PRO A 266 8.36 -28.73 -17.55
N VAL A 267 9.18 -29.67 -17.07
CA VAL A 267 10.12 -29.42 -15.96
C VAL A 267 11.23 -28.46 -16.42
N LEU A 268 11.80 -28.68 -17.61
CA LEU A 268 12.74 -27.74 -18.22
C LEU A 268 12.11 -26.38 -18.54
N LEU A 269 10.81 -26.31 -18.86
CA LEU A 269 10.08 -25.05 -19.07
C LEU A 269 9.72 -24.37 -17.75
N GLY A 270 9.50 -25.10 -16.65
CA GLY A 270 9.38 -24.53 -15.31
C GLY A 270 10.72 -23.95 -14.82
N VAL A 271 11.82 -24.65 -15.10
CA VAL A 271 13.18 -24.13 -14.86
C VAL A 271 13.53 -22.98 -15.81
N LEU A 272 13.21 -23.05 -17.10
CA LEU A 272 13.36 -21.93 -18.04
C LEU A 272 12.43 -20.78 -17.72
N TYR A 273 11.27 -20.99 -17.12
CA TYR A 273 10.41 -19.91 -16.62
C TYR A 273 11.16 -19.15 -15.52
N LEU A 274 11.65 -19.86 -14.49
CA LEU A 274 12.48 -19.31 -13.42
C LEU A 274 13.82 -18.70 -13.89
N VAL A 275 14.35 -19.11 -15.05
CA VAL A 275 15.67 -18.67 -15.58
C VAL A 275 15.57 -17.61 -16.69
N CYS A 276 14.51 -17.58 -17.50
CA CYS A 276 14.34 -16.67 -18.64
C CYS A 276 13.43 -15.47 -18.36
N ASP A 277 12.53 -15.55 -17.37
CA ASP A 277 11.79 -14.39 -16.85
C ASP A 277 12.76 -13.32 -16.32
N VAL A 278 13.87 -13.77 -15.72
CA VAL A 278 15.01 -12.97 -15.23
C VAL A 278 15.74 -12.16 -16.32
N ASN A 279 15.54 -12.45 -17.61
CA ASN A 279 16.54 -12.07 -18.63
C ASN A 279 16.06 -11.47 -19.97
N SER A 280 14.84 -11.74 -20.47
CA SER A 280 14.59 -11.64 -21.93
C SER A 280 13.61 -10.57 -22.47
N HIS A 281 12.41 -10.36 -21.91
CA HIS A 281 11.31 -9.77 -22.71
C HIS A 281 10.51 -8.57 -22.18
N TRP A 282 10.84 -7.99 -21.03
CA TRP A 282 10.35 -6.66 -20.62
C TRP A 282 11.46 -5.65 -20.27
N LEU A 283 12.71 -6.11 -20.19
CA LEU A 283 13.86 -5.29 -19.81
C LEU A 283 14.30 -4.33 -20.94
N HIS A 284 14.09 -4.73 -22.20
CA HIS A 284 14.81 -4.17 -23.34
C HIS A 284 14.30 -2.80 -23.84
N ASP A 285 13.11 -2.37 -23.42
CA ASP A 285 12.43 -1.17 -23.95
C ASP A 285 12.59 0.09 -23.08
N ARG A 286 13.22 -0.03 -21.90
CA ARG A 286 13.53 1.12 -21.01
C ARG A 286 14.98 1.17 -20.52
N LEU A 287 15.72 0.06 -20.47
CA LEU A 287 17.13 0.02 -20.09
C LEU A 287 18.11 0.32 -21.25
N ARG A 288 17.96 1.49 -21.88
CA ARG A 288 18.98 2.10 -22.75
C ARG A 288 19.51 3.43 -22.21
N ARG A 289 19.63 3.53 -20.89
CA ARG A 289 20.57 4.42 -20.21
C ARG A 289 21.00 3.82 -18.87
N ASP A 290 22.29 3.94 -18.66
CA ASP A 290 23.04 3.82 -17.40
C ASP A 290 23.14 2.43 -16.73
N THR A 291 24.34 2.20 -16.20
CA THR A 291 24.92 0.89 -15.86
C THR A 291 24.64 0.45 -14.43
N MET A 292 24.50 -0.87 -14.22
CA MET A 292 25.35 -1.61 -13.25
C MET A 292 25.31 -3.12 -13.53
N ALA A 293 26.14 -3.90 -12.82
CA ALA A 293 26.37 -5.32 -13.10
C ALA A 293 26.41 -6.16 -11.81
N SER A 294 26.20 -7.47 -11.96
CA SER A 294 26.51 -8.52 -10.97
C SER A 294 25.74 -8.46 -9.63
N LEU A 295 24.41 -8.65 -9.69
CA LEU A 295 23.61 -9.14 -8.55
C LEU A 295 22.82 -10.41 -8.93
N SER A 296 22.40 -11.15 -7.90
CA SER A 296 21.98 -12.55 -7.98
C SER A 296 20.54 -12.74 -8.48
N HIS A 297 20.09 -14.00 -8.58
CA HIS A 297 18.91 -14.34 -9.38
C HIS A 297 17.55 -14.15 -8.67
N LEU A 298 17.50 -14.07 -7.33
CA LEU A 298 16.25 -13.75 -6.62
C LEU A 298 15.91 -12.26 -6.70
N GLU A 299 16.93 -11.41 -6.62
CA GLU A 299 16.84 -9.94 -6.47
C GLU A 299 16.17 -9.23 -7.67
N ARG A 300 15.82 -9.95 -8.75
CA ARG A 300 15.32 -9.35 -10.01
C ARG A 300 13.81 -9.44 -10.23
N ALA A 301 13.11 -10.36 -9.55
CA ALA A 301 11.65 -10.25 -9.42
C ALA A 301 11.32 -9.06 -8.51
N GLU A 302 12.02 -8.96 -7.38
CA GLU A 302 12.04 -7.80 -6.49
C GLU A 302 12.41 -6.51 -7.24
N GLU A 303 13.32 -6.56 -8.23
CA GLU A 303 13.65 -5.39 -9.06
C GLU A 303 12.48 -4.90 -9.95
N LEU A 304 11.57 -5.79 -10.40
CA LEU A 304 10.37 -5.38 -11.13
C LEU A 304 9.31 -4.78 -10.20
N GLU A 305 9.10 -5.39 -9.03
CA GLU A 305 8.25 -4.81 -7.99
C GLU A 305 8.78 -3.45 -7.54
N ALA A 306 10.09 -3.34 -7.31
CA ALA A 306 10.78 -2.11 -6.98
C ALA A 306 10.70 -1.07 -8.11
N LYS A 307 10.85 -1.45 -9.39
CA LYS A 307 10.67 -0.52 -10.53
C LYS A 307 9.25 0.05 -10.57
N CYS A 308 8.23 -0.77 -10.32
CA CYS A 308 6.85 -0.30 -10.20
C CYS A 308 6.67 0.59 -8.94
N ALA A 309 7.14 0.17 -7.78
CA ALA A 309 7.03 0.93 -6.52
C ALA A 309 7.79 2.27 -6.57
N ILE A 310 8.97 2.32 -7.17
CA ILE A 310 9.75 3.55 -7.41
C ILE A 310 9.00 4.46 -8.40
N SER A 311 8.52 3.92 -9.52
CA SER A 311 7.73 4.64 -10.53
C SER A 311 6.38 5.16 -10.00
N TRP A 312 5.87 4.58 -8.91
CA TRP A 312 4.62 4.96 -8.25
C TRP A 312 4.83 5.66 -6.89
N GLY A 313 6.09 5.89 -6.45
CA GLY A 313 6.43 6.49 -5.15
C GLY A 313 6.11 5.61 -3.92
N SER A 314 5.65 4.39 -4.12
CA SER A 314 5.08 3.47 -3.12
C SER A 314 6.14 2.59 -2.42
N MET A 315 7.39 3.05 -2.34
CA MET A 315 8.51 2.30 -1.73
C MET A 315 8.27 1.95 -0.26
N ASP A 316 7.44 2.73 0.44
CA ASP A 316 7.04 2.51 1.83
C ASP A 316 6.34 1.16 2.04
N LEU A 317 5.77 0.57 0.96
CA LEU A 317 5.19 -0.78 1.00
C LEU A 317 6.24 -1.89 0.89
N VAL A 318 7.38 -1.62 0.25
CA VAL A 318 8.48 -2.60 0.04
C VAL A 318 9.44 -2.59 1.22
N ALA A 319 9.68 -1.42 1.83
CA ALA A 319 10.51 -1.28 3.03
C ALA A 319 9.98 -2.12 4.22
N SER A 320 8.66 -2.19 4.39
CA SER A 320 7.99 -3.00 5.43
C SER A 320 8.29 -4.50 5.37
N SER A 321 8.82 -5.01 4.25
CA SER A 321 9.19 -6.42 4.06
C SER A 321 10.69 -6.70 4.20
N VAL A 322 11.57 -5.68 4.14
CA VAL A 322 13.03 -5.87 4.06
C VAL A 322 13.77 -4.92 5.02
N THR A 323 13.63 -5.17 6.32
CA THR A 323 14.20 -4.33 7.40
C THR A 323 15.71 -4.54 7.60
N THR A 324 16.54 -4.15 6.62
CA THR A 324 18.01 -4.25 6.71
C THR A 324 18.61 -3.00 7.36
N VAL A 325 18.86 -3.07 8.66
CA VAL A 325 19.42 -1.95 9.46
C VAL A 325 20.87 -1.64 9.03
N THR A 326 21.06 -0.53 8.32
CA THR A 326 22.39 -0.03 7.92
C THR A 326 22.89 1.06 8.87
N ILE A 327 24.10 0.86 9.43
CA ILE A 327 24.71 1.80 10.38
C ILE A 327 25.45 2.91 9.61
N PRO A 328 25.15 4.21 9.81
CA PRO A 328 25.78 5.29 9.06
C PRO A 328 27.27 5.46 9.42
N ARG A 329 28.16 5.34 8.42
CA ARG A 329 29.57 5.72 8.57
C ARG A 329 29.73 7.24 8.56
N LYS A 330 30.36 7.78 9.61
CA LYS A 330 30.64 9.21 9.77
C LYS A 330 31.63 9.71 8.72
N ASN A 331 31.19 10.60 7.82
CA ASN A 331 32.05 11.27 6.83
C ASN A 331 32.83 12.41 7.50
N PRO A 332 34.17 12.40 7.55
CA PRO A 332 34.94 13.32 8.39
C PRO A 332 35.24 14.71 7.77
N ARG A 333 34.77 15.02 6.55
CA ARG A 333 35.24 16.22 5.81
C ARG A 333 34.34 17.45 5.82
N ASN A 334 33.03 17.32 6.06
CA ASN A 334 32.11 18.47 6.06
C ASN A 334 31.54 18.68 7.47
N GLY A 335 31.76 19.86 8.05
CA GLY A 335 31.24 20.27 9.36
C GLY A 335 29.72 20.56 9.39
N LEU A 336 28.96 20.06 8.42
CA LEU A 336 27.51 20.06 8.45
C LEU A 336 27.07 18.91 9.35
N TYR A 337 26.32 19.23 10.41
CA TYR A 337 25.61 18.22 11.18
C TYR A 337 24.67 17.48 10.23
N ALA A 338 24.88 16.18 10.08
CA ALA A 338 23.89 15.33 9.43
C ALA A 338 22.58 15.45 10.23
N GLU A 339 21.45 15.65 9.55
CA GLU A 339 20.15 15.57 10.20
C GLU A 339 20.04 14.18 10.86
N PRO A 340 19.49 14.09 12.10
CA PRO A 340 19.36 12.81 12.78
C PRO A 340 18.55 11.85 11.90
N PRO A 341 18.93 10.56 11.80
CA PRO A 341 18.26 9.62 10.91
C PRO A 341 16.76 9.64 11.19
N GLU A 342 15.98 9.83 10.12
CA GLU A 342 14.53 9.99 10.22
C GLU A 342 13.95 8.71 10.83
N VAL A 343 13.39 8.85 12.04
CA VAL A 343 12.80 7.72 12.76
C VAL A 343 11.53 7.34 12.02
N GLU A 344 11.61 6.23 11.28
CA GLU A 344 10.50 5.62 10.57
C GLU A 344 9.29 5.54 11.50
N GLN A 345 8.17 6.14 11.07
CA GLN A 345 6.99 6.26 11.91
C GLN A 345 6.36 4.88 12.08
N LEU A 346 6.66 4.23 13.20
CA LEU A 346 6.04 2.97 13.63
C LEU A 346 4.53 3.02 13.37
N GLU A 347 4.02 2.08 12.56
CA GLU A 347 2.60 2.05 12.22
C GLU A 347 1.74 2.09 13.50
N PRO A 348 0.74 2.97 13.59
CA PRO A 348 -0.17 2.97 14.73
C PRO A 348 -0.90 1.62 14.78
N HIS A 349 -1.10 1.09 16.00
CA HIS A 349 -1.83 -0.17 16.21
C HIS A 349 -3.11 -0.21 15.36
N ARG A 350 -3.30 -1.31 14.62
CA ARG A 350 -4.51 -1.51 13.80
C ARG A 350 -5.76 -1.27 14.66
N PRO A 351 -6.78 -0.58 14.12
CA PRO A 351 -7.89 -0.06 14.91
C PRO A 351 -8.74 -1.12 15.63
N GLU A 352 -8.64 -2.38 15.20
CA GLU A 352 -9.27 -3.57 15.79
C GLU A 352 -8.56 -4.09 17.06
N HIS A 353 -7.32 -3.65 17.33
CA HIS A 353 -6.45 -4.27 18.35
C HIS A 353 -6.74 -3.77 19.78
N THR A 354 -7.85 -4.21 20.37
CA THR A 354 -8.24 -3.87 21.76
C THR A 354 -7.42 -4.64 22.80
N GLY A 355 -6.20 -4.19 23.07
CA GLY A 355 -5.40 -4.62 24.22
C GLY A 355 -5.60 -3.74 25.46
N GLU A 356 -5.12 -4.20 26.62
CA GLU A 356 -4.94 -3.32 27.79
C GLU A 356 -3.93 -2.21 27.48
N GLN A 357 -4.05 -1.06 28.16
CA GLN A 357 -3.13 0.08 27.98
C GLN A 357 -1.81 -0.14 28.73
N LEU A 358 -1.08 -1.17 28.33
CA LEU A 358 0.29 -1.43 28.77
C LEU A 358 1.27 -0.56 28.00
N ILE A 359 2.37 -0.18 28.67
CA ILE A 359 3.48 0.53 28.02
C ILE A 359 4.14 -0.45 27.04
N ASN A 360 4.03 -0.19 25.74
CA ASN A 360 4.66 -1.03 24.72
C ASN A 360 6.19 -1.08 24.96
N PRO A 361 6.79 -2.28 25.12
CA PRO A 361 8.21 -2.41 25.50
C PRO A 361 9.14 -1.90 24.40
N VAL A 362 8.76 -1.99 23.13
CA VAL A 362 9.59 -1.54 22.00
C VAL A 362 9.67 -0.02 21.96
N THR A 363 8.53 0.67 22.09
CA THR A 363 8.50 2.15 22.06
C THR A 363 9.13 2.76 23.31
N SER A 364 8.94 2.14 24.48
CA SER A 364 9.57 2.60 25.72
C SER A 364 11.08 2.35 25.78
N GLN A 365 11.57 1.23 25.26
CA GLN A 365 13.01 1.01 25.08
C GLN A 365 13.61 2.04 24.11
N ALA A 366 12.96 2.30 22.96
CA ALA A 366 13.42 3.32 22.01
C ALA A 366 13.49 4.72 22.65
N LEU A 367 12.47 5.14 23.40
CA LEU A 367 12.48 6.41 24.15
C LEU A 367 13.57 6.45 25.23
N THR A 368 13.85 5.32 25.88
CA THR A 368 14.93 5.21 26.88
C THR A 368 16.30 5.37 26.21
N TRP A 369 16.54 4.69 25.08
CA TRP A 369 17.77 4.85 24.28
C TRP A 369 17.95 6.27 23.75
N ILE A 370 16.90 6.90 23.21
CA ILE A 370 16.94 8.30 22.75
C ILE A 370 17.27 9.26 23.91
N SER A 371 16.71 9.02 25.10
CA SER A 371 17.00 9.81 26.29
C SER A 371 18.45 9.64 26.76
N LEU A 372 18.98 8.42 26.70
CA LEU A 372 20.36 8.10 27.06
C LEU A 372 21.36 8.66 26.05
N LEU A 373 21.05 8.60 24.75
CA LEU A 373 21.85 9.23 23.68
C LEU A 373 21.85 10.77 23.79
N ARG A 374 20.74 11.40 24.19
CA ARG A 374 20.71 12.83 24.53
C ARG A 374 21.57 13.14 25.76
N ALA A 375 21.48 12.35 26.82
CA ALA A 375 22.31 12.52 28.01
C ALA A 375 23.81 12.41 27.71
N VAL A 376 24.21 11.46 26.86
CA VAL A 376 25.61 11.31 26.38
C VAL A 376 26.02 12.46 25.45
N SER A 377 25.11 12.97 24.61
CA SER A 377 25.40 14.11 23.72
C SER A 377 25.53 15.44 24.47
N CYS A 378 24.89 15.59 25.64
CA CYS A 378 25.02 16.74 26.53
C CYS A 378 26.22 16.63 27.50
N GLY A 379 27.25 15.86 27.14
CA GLY A 379 28.39 15.58 28.00
C GLY A 379 29.33 16.77 28.27
N PHE A 380 29.41 17.19 29.53
CA PHE A 380 30.54 17.89 30.14
C PHE A 380 30.99 19.25 29.55
N GLN A 381 30.32 20.32 30.00
CA GLN A 381 31.06 21.43 30.63
C GLN A 381 30.80 21.35 32.14
N ALA A 382 31.87 21.45 32.95
CA ALA A 382 31.81 21.27 34.39
C ALA A 382 32.32 22.53 35.10
N GLU A 383 31.43 23.23 35.79
CA GLU A 383 31.78 24.15 36.87
C GLU A 383 31.53 23.45 38.22
N PRO A 384 32.50 23.46 39.15
CA PRO A 384 32.27 23.01 40.52
C PRO A 384 31.69 24.15 41.37
N HIS A 385 30.69 23.89 42.23
CA HIS A 385 30.74 24.24 43.67
C HIS A 385 29.47 23.85 44.47
N TYR A 386 29.73 23.18 45.61
CA TYR A 386 28.85 22.92 46.78
C TYR A 386 27.61 22.00 46.67
N PRO A 387 27.14 21.38 47.80
CA PRO A 387 26.25 20.21 47.79
C PRO A 387 24.96 20.35 48.64
N LEU A 388 24.25 19.22 48.81
CA LEU A 388 23.01 18.98 49.60
C LEU A 388 21.73 19.39 48.85
N SER A 389 20.60 18.68 48.96
CA SER A 389 20.23 17.62 49.93
C SER A 389 19.43 16.45 49.29
N LYS A 390 19.28 15.34 50.02
CA LYS A 390 18.43 14.19 49.64
C LYS A 390 16.98 14.43 50.08
N ARG A 391 15.97 13.92 49.34
CA ARG A 391 14.72 13.35 49.91
C ARG A 391 13.85 12.59 48.89
N ILE A 392 13.36 11.41 49.33
CA ILE A 392 12.00 10.82 49.16
C ILE A 392 11.42 10.75 47.71
N PHE A 393 11.12 9.62 47.04
CA PHE A 393 10.69 8.23 47.38
C PHE A 393 9.15 8.00 47.44
N LYS A 394 8.66 7.18 46.48
CA LYS A 394 7.39 6.43 46.42
C LYS A 394 6.00 7.10 46.18
N CYS A 395 5.27 6.43 45.29
CA CYS A 395 3.84 6.07 45.32
C CYS A 395 2.73 7.15 45.29
N ALA A 396 1.84 7.01 44.29
CA ALA A 396 0.42 6.74 44.56
C ALA A 396 -0.20 5.90 43.41
N TRP A 397 -0.92 4.84 43.76
CA TRP A 397 -1.89 4.17 42.86
C TRP A 397 -3.25 4.78 43.21
N GLY A 398 -3.99 5.32 42.24
CA GLY A 398 -5.27 6.02 42.47
C GLY A 398 -6.38 5.44 41.60
N VAL A 399 -7.61 5.36 42.14
CA VAL A 399 -8.71 4.58 41.56
C VAL A 399 -9.99 5.43 41.41
N CYS A 400 -10.66 5.25 40.26
CA CYS A 400 -12.05 5.64 39.94
C CYS A 400 -12.36 7.14 39.69
N SER A 401 -12.90 7.46 38.50
CA SER A 401 -14.33 7.80 38.31
C SER A 401 -14.64 8.83 37.21
N ARG A 402 -15.48 8.42 36.24
CA ARG A 402 -16.51 9.20 35.50
C ARG A 402 -16.16 10.49 34.71
N ARG A 403 -16.54 10.43 33.41
CA ARG A 403 -17.05 11.52 32.52
C ARG A 403 -16.02 12.60 32.10
N THR A 404 -16.08 13.20 30.91
CA THR A 404 -16.85 12.96 29.66
C THR A 404 -16.09 13.57 28.46
N CYS A 405 -16.51 13.21 27.24
CA CYS A 405 -16.65 14.03 26.02
C CYS A 405 -16.21 15.52 25.99
N GLU A 406 -15.79 16.15 24.87
CA GLU A 406 -15.54 15.75 23.45
C GLU A 406 -14.73 16.90 22.72
N GLU A 407 -13.72 16.57 21.87
CA GLU A 407 -13.04 17.22 20.67
C GLU A 407 -12.84 18.78 20.43
N ASP A 408 -12.00 19.42 19.56
CA ASP A 408 -10.91 19.26 18.51
C ASP A 408 -10.71 20.64 17.70
N ARG A 409 -10.56 20.85 16.33
CA ARG A 409 -10.81 22.12 15.46
C ARG A 409 -10.64 22.09 13.85
N TRP A 410 -11.36 22.99 13.09
CA TRP A 410 -11.94 22.98 11.66
C TRP A 410 -11.08 22.77 10.33
N PHE A 411 -11.80 22.47 9.20
CA PHE A 411 -11.50 22.15 7.74
C PHE A 411 -10.92 20.71 7.37
N ASP A 412 -10.91 20.01 6.20
CA ASP A 412 -11.72 19.87 4.95
C ASP A 412 -11.25 18.74 3.94
N LEU A 413 -12.07 17.71 3.55
CA LEU A 413 -12.35 17.12 2.17
C LEU A 413 -13.44 15.98 2.07
N ARG A 414 -13.88 15.61 0.84
CA ARG A 414 -15.09 14.84 0.44
C ARG A 414 -15.09 13.30 0.62
N LEU A 415 -16.06 12.77 1.38
CA LEU A 415 -16.28 11.33 1.67
C LEU A 415 -17.79 11.01 1.86
N LEU A 416 -18.20 9.76 2.19
CA LEU A 416 -19.58 9.46 2.62
C LEU A 416 -19.65 8.41 3.74
N VAL A 417 -20.46 8.67 4.76
CA VAL A 417 -20.59 7.86 5.98
C VAL A 417 -22.05 7.50 6.23
N LEU A 418 -22.30 6.27 6.69
CA LEU A 418 -23.62 5.72 6.91
C LEU A 418 -23.89 5.56 8.42
N LEU A 419 -24.72 6.45 8.99
CA LEU A 419 -25.17 6.40 10.38
C LEU A 419 -26.59 5.81 10.43
N LEU A 420 -26.83 4.85 11.33
CA LEU A 420 -28.15 4.22 11.51
C LEU A 420 -28.93 4.94 12.62
N ALA A 421 -30.24 5.08 12.44
CA ALA A 421 -31.19 5.51 13.45
C ALA A 421 -32.37 4.53 13.49
N SER A 422 -32.29 3.52 14.37
CA SER A 422 -33.45 2.68 14.64
C SER A 422 -34.54 3.50 15.34
N ALA A 423 -35.49 3.99 14.56
CA ALA A 423 -36.72 4.63 15.03
C ALA A 423 -37.80 3.56 15.19
N GLN A 424 -37.68 2.73 16.24
CA GLN A 424 -38.75 1.81 16.62
C GLN A 424 -39.71 2.52 17.58
N GLU A 425 -40.66 3.28 17.03
CA GLU A 425 -41.76 3.89 17.79
C GLU A 425 -42.97 2.95 17.84
N GLY A 426 -43.25 2.42 19.04
CA GLY A 426 -44.61 2.15 19.52
C GLY A 426 -45.41 0.99 18.93
N SER A 427 -45.27 -0.19 19.55
CA SER A 427 -46.42 -0.94 20.08
C SER A 427 -46.00 -1.70 21.34
#